data_AF-A0A401TET3-F1
#
_entry.id   AF-A0A401TET3-F1
#
_cell.length_a   1.000
_cell.length_b   1.000
_cell.length_c   1.000
_cell.angle_alpha   90.00
_cell.angle_beta   90.00
_cell.angle_gamma   90.00
#
_symmetry.space_group_name_H-M   'P 1'
#
loop_
_entity.id
_entity.type
_entity.pdbx_description
1 polymer ?
#
loop_
_entity_poly.entity_id
_entity_poly.type
_entity_poly.pdbx_seq_one_letter_code
_entity_poly.pdbx_strand_id
1 'polypeptide(L)'
;MWVLLQFISGSIQKNALADFLPVMKLFDLLYPEKECIPVPDISKPQSTHAFAMTCIWIHLNRKAQNDNSKLQIPIPHSLKLHHE
;
A
#
# COMPACT_ATOMS: atom_id res chain seq x y z
N MET A 1 -0.10 -9.75 -0.33
CA MET A 1 -0.64 -8.43 -0.75
C MET A 1 -0.88 -8.29 -2.25
N TRP A 2 -0.09 -8.94 -3.12
CA TRP A 2 -0.25 -8.87 -4.59
C TRP A 2 -1.69 -9.06 -5.11
N VAL A 3 -2.42 -10.07 -4.63
CA VAL A 3 -3.82 -10.31 -5.05
C VAL A 3 -4.73 -9.13 -4.71
N LEU A 4 -4.60 -8.57 -3.51
CA LEU A 4 -5.39 -7.39 -3.08
C LEU A 4 -5.02 -6.15 -3.89
N LEU A 5 -3.75 -5.99 -4.25
CA LEU A 5 -3.32 -4.88 -5.11
C LEU A 5 -4.04 -4.89 -6.46
N GLN A 6 -4.27 -6.06 -7.07
CA GLN A 6 -4.99 -6.13 -8.36
C GLN A 6 -6.42 -5.58 -8.24
N PHE A 7 -7.12 -5.96 -7.16
CA PHE A 7 -8.46 -5.46 -6.87
C PHE A 7 -8.45 -3.95 -6.60
N ILE A 8 -7.57 -3.48 -5.71
CA ILE A 8 -7.49 -2.07 -5.30
C ILE A 8 -7.10 -1.19 -6.49
N SER A 9 -5.98 -1.50 -7.16
CA SER A 9 -5.50 -0.72 -8.30
C SER A 9 -6.53 -0.64 -9.43
N GLY A 10 -7.30 -1.71 -9.66
CA GLY A 10 -8.30 -1.76 -10.74
C GLY A 10 -9.64 -1.08 -10.40
N SER A 11 -9.97 -0.91 -9.12
CA SER A 11 -11.31 -0.46 -8.71
C SER A 11 -11.33 0.84 -7.90
N ILE A 12 -10.20 1.30 -7.37
CA ILE A 12 -10.13 2.44 -6.42
C ILE A 12 -10.64 3.76 -6.99
N GLN A 13 -10.59 3.96 -8.31
CA GLN A 13 -11.07 5.20 -8.92
C GLN A 13 -12.59 5.37 -8.81
N LYS A 14 -13.36 4.27 -8.84
CA LYS A 14 -14.83 4.29 -8.90
C LYS A 14 -15.52 4.04 -7.55
N ASN A 15 -14.78 3.52 -6.57
CA ASN A 15 -15.33 3.14 -5.26
C ASN A 15 -14.88 4.12 -4.17
N ALA A 16 -15.54 4.07 -3.01
CA ALA A 16 -15.20 4.95 -1.91
C ALA A 16 -13.88 4.52 -1.26
N LEU A 17 -13.08 5.49 -0.79
CA LEU A 17 -11.83 5.20 -0.07
C LEU A 17 -12.06 4.27 1.14
N ALA A 18 -13.19 4.46 1.84
CA ALA A 18 -13.57 3.69 3.03
C ALA A 18 -13.63 2.18 2.78
N ASP A 19 -13.98 1.75 1.57
CA ASP A 19 -14.09 0.34 1.19
C ASP A 19 -12.73 -0.36 1.21
N PHE A 20 -11.64 0.41 1.10
CA PHE A 20 -10.27 -0.10 1.03
C PHE A 20 -9.47 0.06 2.33
N LEU A 21 -9.93 0.90 3.26
CA LEU A 21 -9.25 1.12 4.55
C LEU A 21 -9.04 -0.15 5.40
N PRO A 22 -9.89 -1.20 5.34
CA PRO A 22 -9.63 -2.45 6.06
C PRO A 22 -8.28 -3.10 5.73
N VAL A 23 -7.68 -2.82 4.57
CA VAL A 23 -6.35 -3.33 4.20
C VAL A 23 -5.24 -2.85 5.13
N MET A 24 -5.42 -1.68 5.78
CA MET A 24 -4.44 -1.15 6.73
C MET A 24 -4.33 -2.07 7.97
N LYS A 25 -5.46 -2.58 8.48
CA LYS A 25 -5.45 -3.56 9.58
C LYS A 25 -4.77 -4.87 9.20
N LEU A 26 -4.92 -5.28 7.94
CA LEU A 26 -4.25 -6.48 7.43
C LEU A 26 -2.74 -6.25 7.31
N PHE A 27 -2.31 -5.04 6.98
CA PHE A 27 -0.90 -4.67 7.01
C PHE A 27 -0.33 -4.77 8.43
N ASP A 28 -0.99 -4.18 9.43
CA ASP A 28 -0.56 -4.24 10.83
C ASP A 28 -0.46 -5.69 11.35
N LEU A 29 -1.32 -6.58 10.86
CA LEU A 29 -1.31 -8.00 11.23
C LEU A 29 -0.18 -8.80 10.56
N LEU A 30 0.16 -8.49 9.31
CA LEU A 30 1.03 -9.34 8.47
C LEU A 30 2.48 -8.86 8.38
N TYR A 31 2.76 -7.60 8.72
CA TYR A 31 4.08 -7.00 8.54
C TYR A 31 4.70 -6.58 9.87
N PRO A 32 6.03 -6.68 10.02
CA PRO A 32 6.71 -6.17 11.21
C PRO A 32 6.67 -4.65 11.24
N GLU A 33 6.32 -4.08 12.40
CA GLU A 33 6.22 -2.62 12.57
C GLU A 33 7.56 -1.94 12.85
N LYS A 34 8.50 -2.66 13.49
CA LYS A 34 9.69 -2.03 14.11
C LYS A 34 10.81 -1.68 13.13
N GLU A 35 10.95 -2.42 12.04
CA GLU A 35 12.07 -2.29 11.11
C GLU A 35 11.61 -2.00 9.70
N CYS A 36 12.45 -1.29 8.93
CA CYS A 36 12.23 -1.09 7.52
C CYS A 36 12.37 -2.41 6.76
N ILE A 37 11.40 -2.68 5.89
CA ILE A 37 11.47 -3.82 4.97
C ILE A 37 12.52 -3.49 3.91
N PRO A 38 13.55 -4.34 3.71
CA PRO A 38 14.59 -4.08 2.74
C PRO A 38 14.02 -4.11 1.31
N VAL A 39 14.64 -3.37 0.41
CA VAL A 39 14.32 -3.38 -1.02
C VAL A 39 14.62 -4.79 -1.59
N PRO A 40 13.66 -5.44 -2.29
CA PRO A 40 13.90 -6.75 -2.90
C PRO A 40 14.83 -6.64 -4.11
N ASP A 41 15.40 -7.76 -4.56
CA ASP A 41 16.12 -7.84 -5.84
C ASP A 41 15.14 -7.57 -7.00
N ILE A 42 15.26 -6.38 -7.61
CA ILE A 42 14.40 -5.89 -8.69
C ILE A 42 14.59 -6.65 -10.01
N SER A 43 15.66 -7.44 -10.15
CA SER A 43 15.85 -8.31 -11.31
C SER A 43 14.92 -9.53 -11.28
N LYS A 44 14.30 -9.83 -10.12
CA LYS A 44 13.40 -10.96 -9.94
C LYS A 44 11.94 -10.54 -10.07
N PRO A 45 11.08 -11.32 -10.73
CA PRO A 45 9.66 -10.99 -10.86
C PRO A 45 8.94 -10.92 -9.51
N GLN A 46 9.40 -11.65 -8.49
CA GLN A 46 8.85 -11.63 -7.13
C GLN A 46 8.98 -10.26 -6.45
N SER A 47 9.86 -9.38 -6.93
CA SER A 47 9.95 -7.99 -6.44
C SER A 47 8.61 -7.28 -6.52
N THR A 48 7.82 -7.51 -7.58
CA THR A 48 6.46 -6.96 -7.73
C THR A 48 5.52 -7.37 -6.58
N HIS A 49 5.65 -8.60 -6.08
CA HIS A 49 4.87 -9.09 -4.95
C HIS A 49 5.32 -8.46 -3.64
N ALA A 50 6.64 -8.25 -3.47
CA ALA A 50 7.21 -7.61 -2.29
C ALA A 50 6.81 -6.12 -2.21
N PHE A 51 6.85 -5.39 -3.33
CA PHE A 51 6.40 -4.00 -3.42
C PHE A 51 4.87 -3.83 -3.32
N ALA A 52 4.10 -4.92 -3.43
CA ALA A 52 2.65 -4.83 -3.55
C ALA A 52 1.98 -4.03 -2.42
N MET A 53 2.52 -4.13 -1.20
CA MET A 53 1.99 -3.42 -0.05
C MET A 53 2.25 -1.91 -0.12
N THR A 54 3.45 -1.51 -0.50
CA THR A 54 3.82 -0.11 -0.75
C THR A 54 2.96 0.47 -1.88
N CYS A 55 2.74 -0.28 -2.97
CA CYS A 55 1.84 0.13 -4.05
C CYS A 55 0.40 0.34 -3.56
N ILE A 56 -0.14 -0.55 -2.73
CA ILE A 56 -1.47 -0.37 -2.11
C ILE A 56 -1.52 0.96 -1.35
N TRP A 57 -0.50 1.25 -0.54
CA TRP A 57 -0.44 2.51 0.23
C TRP A 57 -0.39 3.76 -0.68
N ILE A 58 0.37 3.70 -1.77
CA ILE A 58 0.41 4.77 -2.78
C ILE A 58 -0.97 5.00 -3.40
N HIS A 59 -1.70 3.93 -3.74
CA HIS A 59 -3.07 4.05 -4.28
C HIS A 59 -4.03 4.70 -3.27
N LEU A 60 -3.99 4.26 -2.01
CA LEU A 60 -4.81 4.84 -0.94
C LEU A 60 -4.50 6.32 -0.72
N ASN A 61 -3.23 6.69 -0.62
CA ASN A 61 -2.80 8.06 -0.41
C ASN A 61 -3.22 8.97 -1.58
N ARG A 62 -3.03 8.53 -2.82
CA ARG A 62 -3.49 9.27 -4.00
C ARG A 62 -5.01 9.43 -4.02
N LYS A 63 -5.76 8.39 -3.65
CA LYS A 63 -7.23 8.47 -3.58
C LYS A 63 -7.69 9.46 -2.50
N ALA A 64 -7.07 9.44 -1.32
CA ALA A 64 -7.33 10.41 -0.26
C ALA A 64 -7.07 11.86 -0.70
N GLN A 65 -5.96 12.10 -1.39
CA GLN A 65 -5.63 13.42 -1.95
C GLN A 65 -6.64 13.86 -3.00
N ASN A 66 -6.99 12.99 -3.96
CA ASN A 66 -7.92 13.31 -5.04
C ASN A 66 -9.34 13.60 -4.55
N ASP A 67 -9.79 12.88 -3.50
CA ASP A 67 -11.11 13.10 -2.91
C ASP A 67 -11.14 14.34 -2.00
N ASN A 68 -10.04 15.12 -1.91
CA ASN A 68 -9.84 16.21 -0.95
C ASN A 68 -10.21 15.78 0.49
N SER A 69 -9.96 14.51 0.81
CA SER A 69 -10.26 13.96 2.11
C SER A 69 -9.36 14.63 3.14
N LYS A 70 -9.92 14.98 4.30
CA LYS A 70 -9.12 15.40 5.46
C LYS A 70 -8.26 14.26 6.02
N LEU A 71 -8.55 13.03 5.61
CA LEU A 71 -7.79 11.85 6.02
C LEU A 71 -6.44 11.83 5.31
N GLN A 72 -5.36 11.98 6.08
CA GLN A 72 -4.00 11.73 5.60
C GLN A 72 -3.65 10.25 5.83
N ILE A 73 -3.11 9.60 4.79
CA ILE A 73 -2.64 8.21 4.86
C ILE A 73 -1.12 8.23 4.71
N PRO A 74 -0.37 8.45 5.81
CA PRO A 74 1.09 8.51 5.76
C PRO A 74 1.67 7.14 5.44
N ILE A 75 2.80 7.11 4.74
CA ILE A 75 3.55 5.87 4.48
C ILE A 75 4.07 5.32 5.83
N PRO A 76 3.85 4.03 6.16
CA PRO A 76 4.35 3.43 7.38
C PRO A 76 5.87 3.38 7.37
N HIS A 77 6.49 3.50 8.55
CA HIS A 77 7.95 3.45 8.68
C HIS A 77 8.55 2.20 8.04
N SER A 78 7.92 1.04 8.22
CA SER A 78 8.42 -0.22 7.66
C SER A 78 8.40 -0.25 6.12
N LEU A 79 7.59 0.58 5.44
CA LEU A 79 7.55 0.67 3.97
C LEU A 79 8.42 1.79 3.40
N LYS A 80 9.12 2.56 4.25
CA LYS A 80 9.86 3.76 3.84
C LYS A 80 10.88 3.49 2.73
N LEU A 81 11.68 2.44 2.87
CA LEU A 81 12.71 2.08 1.87
C LEU A 81 12.14 1.66 0.52
N HIS A 82 10.91 1.17 0.47
CA HIS A 82 10.27 0.81 -0.80
C HIS A 82 9.68 2.02 -1.52
N HIS A 83 9.46 3.12 -0.81
CA HIS A 83 8.81 4.33 -1.31
C HIS A 83 9.82 5.43 -1.72
N GLU A 84 11.01 5.43 -1.12
CA GLU A 84 12.13 6.32 -1.48
C GLU A 84 12.75 5.94 -2.84
#